data_AF-A0A1J9PP12-F1
#
_entry.id   AF-A0A1J9PP12-F1
#
_cell.length_a   1.000
_cell.length_b   1.000
_cell.length_c   1.000
_cell.angle_alpha   90.00
_cell.angle_beta   90.00
_cell.angle_gamma   90.00
#
_symmetry.space_group_name_H-M   'P 1'
#
loop_
_entity.id
_entity.type
_entity.pdbx_description
1 polymer ?
#
loop_
_entity_poly.entity_id
_entity_poly.type
_entity_poly.pdbx_seq_one_letter_code
_entity_poly.pdbx_strand_id
1 'polypeptide(L)'
;MCGLLPFANKIQDMQAPKVDTTGKPEIMATKSLPDILGFKEPPARPAETEAMLTTPVLLLHGTDDAWIDVELGRQAHRSLKELGMQVDWEEYSGAENEGHWVKEPEGVDTIVKFLGAAWGVLK
;
A
#
# COMPACT_ATOMS: atom_id res chain seq x y z
N MET A 1 8.35 -0.38 5.64
CA MET A 1 8.87 0.71 6.51
C MET A 1 7.69 1.27 7.27
N CYS A 2 7.85 1.46 8.58
CA CYS A 2 6.88 2.07 9.49
C CYS A 2 6.66 3.58 9.28
N GLY A 3 6.93 4.09 8.08
CA GLY A 3 6.74 5.50 7.77
C GLY A 3 5.26 5.86 7.82
N LEU A 4 4.94 6.97 8.48
CA LEU A 4 3.60 7.52 8.51
C LEU A 4 3.05 7.65 7.08
N LEU A 5 1.94 6.97 6.80
CA LEU A 5 1.17 7.16 5.57
C LEU A 5 0.11 8.24 5.86
N PRO A 6 0.29 9.51 5.42
CA PRO A 6 -0.60 10.63 5.76
C PRO A 6 -2.02 10.49 5.18
N PHE A 7 -2.30 9.39 4.48
CA PHE A 7 -3.58 9.06 3.88
C PHE A 7 -4.37 7.97 4.61
N ALA A 8 -3.84 7.32 5.67
CA ALA A 8 -4.52 6.22 6.38
C ALA A 8 -5.97 6.55 6.80
N ASN A 9 -6.22 7.78 7.27
CA ASN A 9 -7.55 8.25 7.65
C ASN A 9 -8.48 8.53 6.45
N LYS A 10 -7.93 8.77 5.26
CA LYS A 10 -8.71 9.06 4.05
C LYS A 10 -9.18 7.80 3.33
N ILE A 11 -8.60 6.64 3.64
CA ILE A 11 -8.97 5.39 2.96
C ILE A 11 -10.18 4.68 3.59
N GLN A 12 -10.62 5.12 4.76
CA GLN A 12 -11.85 4.60 5.40
C GLN A 12 -13.14 4.97 4.65
N ASP A 13 -13.08 5.95 3.75
CA ASP A 13 -14.21 6.38 2.91
C ASP A 13 -14.42 5.47 1.67
N MET A 14 -13.59 4.44 1.46
CA MET A 14 -13.74 3.54 0.32
C MET A 14 -14.88 2.55 0.58
N GLN A 15 -15.93 2.64 -0.22
CA GLN A 15 -16.89 1.54 -0.37
C GLN A 15 -16.39 0.60 -1.47
N ALA A 16 -16.47 -0.70 -1.21
CA ALA A 16 -16.23 -1.72 -2.22
C ALA A 16 -17.09 -1.46 -3.48
N PRO A 17 -16.57 -1.73 -4.69
CA PRO A 17 -17.32 -1.53 -5.91
C PRO A 17 -18.60 -2.37 -5.89
N LYS A 18 -19.76 -1.71 -5.98
CA LYS A 18 -21.03 -2.38 -6.24
C LYS A 18 -21.17 -2.58 -7.74
N VAL A 19 -21.32 -3.84 -8.13
CA VAL A 19 -21.61 -4.24 -9.51
C VAL A 19 -23.05 -3.84 -9.83
N ASP A 20 -23.24 -2.95 -10.81
CA ASP A 20 -24.57 -2.76 -11.42
C ASP A 20 -24.95 -4.00 -12.23
N THR A 21 -26.25 -4.27 -12.31
CA THR A 21 -26.94 -5.27 -13.13
C THR A 21 -26.56 -5.34 -14.62
N THR A 22 -25.71 -4.43 -15.12
CA THR A 22 -25.13 -4.48 -16.46
C THR A 22 -23.67 -4.94 -16.54
N GLY A 23 -23.03 -5.31 -15.42
CA GLY A 23 -21.68 -5.90 -15.41
C GLY A 23 -20.54 -4.92 -15.74
N LYS A 24 -20.78 -3.61 -15.65
CA LYS A 24 -19.73 -2.59 -15.76
C LYS A 24 -19.34 -2.09 -14.36
N PRO A 25 -18.04 -2.02 -14.03
CA PRO A 25 -17.60 -1.40 -12.79
C PRO A 25 -17.79 0.12 -12.90
N GLU A 26 -18.88 0.65 -12.35
CA GLU A 26 -19.01 2.08 -12.13
C GLU A 26 -18.24 2.46 -10.85
N ILE A 27 -17.07 3.05 -11.05
CA ILE A 27 -16.22 3.58 -9.98
C ILE A 27 -16.84 4.91 -9.53
N MET A 28 -17.76 4.88 -8.57
CA MET A 28 -18.11 6.08 -7.80
C MET A 28 -17.08 6.29 -6.68
N ALA A 29 -15.84 6.61 -7.06
CA ALA A 29 -14.83 7.09 -6.13
C ALA A 29 -15.11 8.56 -5.83
N THR A 30 -15.45 8.89 -4.58
CA THR A 30 -15.69 10.27 -4.15
C THR A 30 -14.41 11.12 -4.12
N LYS A 31 -13.23 10.49 -4.26
CA LYS A 31 -11.91 11.13 -4.43
C LYS A 31 -11.06 10.25 -5.34
N SER A 32 -10.32 10.86 -6.27
CA SER A 32 -9.44 10.09 -7.16
C SER A 32 -8.19 9.62 -6.40
N LEU A 33 -7.60 8.48 -6.79
CA LEU A 33 -6.35 7.96 -6.21
C LEU A 33 -5.21 9.01 -6.17
N PRO A 34 -5.01 9.83 -7.23
CA PRO A 34 -4.09 10.96 -7.18
C PRO A 34 -4.37 11.93 -6.02
N ASP A 35 -5.64 12.23 -5.74
CA ASP A 35 -6.03 13.13 -4.64
C ASP A 35 -5.71 12.54 -3.26
N ILE A 36 -5.86 11.21 -3.10
CA ILE A 36 -5.55 10.50 -1.86
C ILE A 36 -4.05 10.52 -1.59
N LEU A 37 -3.25 10.28 -2.63
CA LEU A 37 -1.79 10.29 -2.59
C LEU A 37 -1.19 11.70 -2.56
N GLY A 38 -2.03 12.75 -2.65
CA GLY A 38 -1.60 14.14 -2.58
C GLY A 38 -0.93 14.66 -3.85
N PHE A 39 -1.09 13.96 -4.99
CA PHE A 39 -0.67 14.47 -6.28
C PHE A 39 -1.58 15.66 -6.65
N LYS A 40 -1.06 16.87 -6.49
CA LYS A 40 -1.73 18.15 -6.81
C LYS A 40 -1.65 18.50 -8.31
N GLU A 41 -1.34 17.51 -9.14
CA GLU A 41 -1.14 17.65 -10.59
C GLU A 41 -2.46 17.50 -11.35
N PRO A 42 -2.54 17.96 -12.62
CA PRO A 42 -3.71 17.72 -13.47
C PRO A 42 -4.13 16.25 -13.43
N PRO A 43 -5.43 15.94 -13.63
CA PRO A 43 -5.93 14.58 -13.49
C PRO A 43 -5.06 13.63 -14.28
N ALA A 44 -4.49 12.65 -13.56
CA ALA A 44 -3.57 11.68 -14.12
C ALA A 44 -4.17 11.09 -15.39
N ARG A 45 -3.38 11.01 -16.45
CA ARG A 45 -3.82 10.39 -17.70
C ARG A 45 -4.23 8.94 -17.39
N PRO A 46 -5.17 8.33 -18.14
CA PRO A 46 -5.58 6.95 -17.89
C PRO A 46 -4.41 5.96 -17.78
N ALA A 47 -3.38 6.13 -18.62
CA ALA A 47 -2.15 5.33 -18.59
C ALA A 47 -1.31 5.52 -17.31
N GLU A 48 -1.31 6.72 -16.71
CA GLU A 48 -0.63 6.97 -15.44
C GLU A 48 -1.37 6.31 -14.28
N THR A 49 -2.71 6.37 -14.31
CA THR A 49 -3.55 5.67 -13.32
C THR A 49 -3.36 4.16 -13.41
N GLU A 50 -3.31 3.61 -14.62
CA GLU A 50 -3.05 2.19 -14.85
C GLU A 50 -1.64 1.79 -14.36
N ALA A 51 -0.61 2.58 -14.68
CA ALA A 51 0.74 2.35 -14.17
C ALA A 51 0.80 2.38 -12.63
N MET A 52 0.09 3.30 -11.99
CA MET A 52 -0.01 3.37 -10.53
C MET A 52 -0.67 2.12 -9.94
N LEU A 53 -1.81 1.70 -10.50
CA LEU A 53 -2.57 0.54 -10.01
C LEU A 53 -1.84 -0.80 -10.23
N THR A 54 -1.03 -0.89 -11.27
CA THR A 54 -0.26 -2.10 -11.60
C THR A 54 1.12 -2.14 -10.94
N THR A 55 1.57 -1.06 -10.29
CA THR A 55 2.85 -1.04 -9.57
C THR A 55 2.75 -1.96 -8.34
N PRO A 56 3.61 -2.99 -8.23
CA PRO A 56 3.66 -3.83 -7.03
C PRO A 56 4.08 -3.01 -5.81
N VAL A 57 3.49 -3.30 -4.65
CA VAL A 57 3.77 -2.62 -3.38
C VAL A 57 4.20 -3.63 -2.32
N LEU A 58 5.25 -3.30 -1.57
CA LEU A 58 5.65 -4.01 -0.35
C LEU A 58 5.43 -3.11 0.86
N LEU A 59 4.75 -3.63 1.87
CA LEU A 59 4.56 -2.99 3.17
C LEU A 59 5.21 -3.85 4.25
N LEU A 60 6.03 -3.22 5.09
CA LEU A 60 6.72 -3.87 6.21
C LEU A 60 6.49 -3.05 7.48
N HIS A 61 6.12 -3.68 8.60
CA HIS A 61 5.84 -2.96 9.85
C HIS A 61 6.17 -3.77 11.11
N GLY A 62 6.69 -3.09 12.14
CA GLY A 62 6.96 -3.67 13.45
C GLY A 62 5.70 -3.80 14.30
N THR A 63 5.39 -5.01 14.75
CA THR A 63 4.26 -5.28 15.67
C THR A 63 4.45 -4.68 17.05
N ASP A 64 5.70 -4.39 17.41
CA ASP A 64 6.13 -3.75 18.65
C ASP A 64 6.64 -2.32 18.44
N ASP A 65 6.28 -1.69 17.30
CA ASP A 65 6.59 -0.28 17.02
C ASP A 65 5.95 0.63 18.07
N ALA A 66 6.80 1.29 18.86
CA ALA A 66 6.38 2.18 19.94
C ALA A 66 5.80 3.53 19.45
N TRP A 67 6.00 3.89 18.18
CA TRP A 67 5.69 5.20 17.62
C TRP A 67 4.45 5.18 16.74
N ILE A 68 4.30 4.13 15.92
CA ILE A 68 3.22 3.99 14.94
C ILE A 68 2.57 2.62 15.07
N ASP A 69 1.29 2.60 15.45
CA ASP A 69 0.52 1.37 15.60
C ASP A 69 0.48 0.55 14.29
N VAL A 70 0.84 -0.74 14.40
CA VAL A 70 0.80 -1.71 13.31
C VAL A 70 -0.57 -1.80 12.62
N GLU A 71 -1.65 -1.49 13.32
CA GLU A 71 -3.00 -1.49 12.74
C GLU A 71 -3.15 -0.48 11.60
N LEU A 72 -2.39 0.63 11.61
CA LEU A 72 -2.38 1.58 10.48
C LEU A 72 -1.79 0.95 9.22
N GLY A 73 -0.74 0.15 9.35
CA GLY A 73 -0.15 -0.58 8.24
C GLY A 73 -1.08 -1.69 7.73
N ARG A 74 -1.73 -2.44 8.63
CA ARG A 74 -2.75 -3.44 8.27
C ARG A 74 -3.92 -2.80 7.54
N GLN A 75 -4.36 -1.62 7.98
CA GLN A 75 -5.40 -0.84 7.32
C GLN A 75 -4.95 -0.43 5.91
N ALA A 76 -3.75 0.13 5.76
CA ALA A 76 -3.21 0.49 4.44
C ALA A 76 -3.14 -0.72 3.50
N HIS A 77 -2.71 -1.88 3.99
CA HIS A 77 -2.68 -3.13 3.21
C HIS A 77 -4.08 -3.54 2.72
N ARG A 78 -5.10 -3.54 3.60
CA ARG A 78 -6.49 -3.84 3.21
C ARG A 78 -6.97 -2.89 2.12
N SER A 79 -6.77 -1.60 2.32
CA SER A 79 -7.20 -0.57 1.41
C SER A 79 -6.54 -0.66 0.02
N LEU A 80 -5.22 -0.85 -0.05
CA LEU A 80 -4.53 -1.00 -1.33
C LEU A 80 -4.97 -2.27 -2.07
N LYS A 81 -5.30 -3.35 -1.33
CA LYS A 81 -5.90 -4.56 -1.93
C LYS A 81 -7.31 -4.33 -2.46
N GLU A 82 -8.16 -3.57 -1.75
CA GLU A 82 -9.50 -3.20 -2.21
C GLU A 82 -9.46 -2.37 -3.50
N LEU A 83 -8.38 -1.62 -3.73
CA LEU A 83 -8.10 -0.89 -4.97
C LEU A 83 -7.62 -1.79 -6.12
N GLY A 84 -7.42 -3.09 -5.88
CA GLY A 84 -6.99 -4.07 -6.89
C GLY A 84 -5.47 -4.12 -7.11
N MET A 85 -4.67 -3.49 -6.25
CA MET A 85 -3.21 -3.48 -6.37
C MET A 85 -2.60 -4.80 -5.89
N GLN A 86 -1.41 -5.14 -6.42
CA GLN A 86 -0.58 -6.23 -5.87
C GLN A 86 0.18 -5.71 -4.66
N VAL A 87 -0.16 -6.20 -3.47
CA VAL A 87 0.41 -5.73 -2.21
C VAL A 87 0.88 -6.89 -1.36
N ASP A 88 2.17 -6.92 -1.09
CA ASP A 88 2.81 -7.81 -0.11
C ASP A 88 2.87 -7.11 1.25
N TRP A 89 2.57 -7.85 2.32
CA TRP A 89 2.54 -7.37 3.69
C TRP A 89 3.32 -8.32 4.59
N GLU A 90 4.30 -7.80 5.32
CA GLU A 90 5.05 -8.56 6.31
C GLU A 90 5.16 -7.78 7.62
N GLU A 91 4.84 -8.48 8.71
CA GLU A 91 4.98 -7.99 10.07
C GLU A 91 6.21 -8.62 10.73
N TYR A 92 6.88 -7.85 11.57
CA TYR A 92 8.02 -8.34 12.34
C TYR A 92 7.98 -7.84 13.79
N SER A 93 8.83 -8.40 14.63
CA SER A 93 9.05 -7.92 16.00
C SER A 93 10.54 -7.89 16.34
N GLY A 94 10.89 -7.07 17.33
CA GLY A 94 12.25 -6.93 17.83
C GLY A 94 13.17 -6.17 16.87
N ALA A 95 12.63 -5.28 16.05
CA ALA A 95 13.46 -4.39 15.25
C ALA A 95 14.11 -3.32 16.14
N GLU A 96 15.22 -2.76 15.64
CA GLU A 96 15.87 -1.63 16.28
C GLU A 96 14.94 -0.41 16.38
N ASN A 97 15.37 0.58 17.17
CA ASN A 97 14.60 1.80 17.39
C ASN A 97 13.18 1.51 17.90
N GLU A 98 13.06 0.68 18.94
CA GLU A 98 11.78 0.34 19.60
C GLU A 98 10.75 -0.24 18.61
N GLY A 99 11.19 -1.16 17.75
CA GLY A 99 10.33 -1.79 16.74
C GLY A 99 10.04 -0.92 15.50
N HIS A 100 10.44 0.35 15.51
CA HIS A 100 10.14 1.30 14.43
C HIS A 100 11.07 1.17 13.21
N TRP A 101 12.28 0.63 13.40
CA TRP A 101 13.21 0.43 12.29
C TRP A 101 12.81 -0.75 11.41
N VAL A 102 13.48 -0.91 10.27
CA VAL A 102 13.45 -2.17 9.53
C VAL A 102 14.13 -3.24 10.39
N LYS A 103 13.55 -4.45 10.46
CA LYS A 103 14.21 -5.56 11.13
C LYS A 103 15.39 -6.03 10.30
N GLU A 104 16.62 -5.80 10.75
CA GLU A 104 17.80 -6.29 10.05
C GLU A 104 18.28 -7.62 10.65
N PRO A 105 18.76 -8.57 9.80
CA PRO A 105 18.86 -8.48 8.34
C PRO A 105 17.55 -8.83 7.59
N GLU A 106 16.56 -9.45 8.23
CA GLU A 106 15.47 -10.15 7.54
C GLU A 106 14.59 -9.24 6.69
N GLY A 107 14.27 -8.05 7.19
CA GLY A 107 13.47 -7.06 6.48
C GLY A 107 14.20 -6.48 5.25
N VAL A 108 15.54 -6.38 5.29
CA VAL A 108 16.33 -6.00 4.11
C VAL A 108 16.32 -7.12 3.07
N ASP A 109 16.44 -8.38 3.51
CA ASP A 109 16.32 -9.54 2.63
C ASP A 109 14.94 -9.60 1.95
N THR A 110 13.87 -9.30 2.68
CA THR A 110 12.52 -9.21 2.11
C THR A 110 12.44 -8.12 1.04
N ILE A 111 13.01 -6.93 1.29
CA ILE A 111 13.04 -5.83 0.29
C ILE A 111 13.79 -6.28 -0.97
N VAL A 112 14.97 -6.89 -0.82
CA VAL A 112 15.78 -7.34 -1.97
C VAL A 112 15.05 -8.42 -2.78
N LYS A 113 14.43 -9.40 -2.11
CA LYS A 113 13.62 -10.43 -2.78
C LYS A 113 12.45 -9.83 -3.55
N PHE A 114 11.73 -8.89 -2.93
CA PHE A 114 10.60 -8.21 -3.55
C PHE A 114 11.01 -7.42 -4.80
N LEU A 115 12.07 -6.61 -4.72
CA LEU A 115 12.58 -5.86 -5.87
C LEU A 115 13.08 -6.80 -6.98
N GLY A 116 13.75 -7.89 -6.59
CA GLY A 116 14.18 -8.93 -7.50
C GLY A 116 13.03 -9.57 -8.30
N ALA A 117 11.92 -9.86 -7.62
CA ALA A 117 10.71 -10.39 -8.24
C ALA A 117 10.04 -9.34 -9.14
N ALA A 118 9.89 -8.09 -8.66
CA ALA A 118 9.26 -7.00 -9.40
C ALA A 118 10.01 -6.65 -10.69
N TRP A 119 11.34 -6.77 -10.70
CA TRP A 119 12.18 -6.52 -11.88
C TRP A 119 12.47 -7.78 -12.71
N GLY A 120 12.00 -8.96 -12.29
CA GLY A 120 12.23 -10.23 -12.99
C GLY A 120 13.69 -10.72 -12.97
N VAL A 121 14.48 -10.28 -12.01
CA VAL A 121 15.93 -10.58 -11.88
C VAL A 121 16.18 -11.76 -10.94
N LEU A 122 15.28 -12.03 -10.00
CA LEU A 122 15.31 -13.18 -9.09
C LEU A 122 14.15 -14.13 -9.43
N LYS A 123 14.46 -15.37 -9.85
CA LYS A 123 13.51 -16.47 -10.06
C LYS A 123 13.59 -17.46 -8.92
#